data_AF-A0AAE0B726-F1
#
_entry.id   AF-A0AAE0B726-F1
#
_cell.length_a   1.000
_cell.length_b   1.000
_cell.length_c   1.000
_cell.angle_alpha   90.00
_cell.angle_beta   90.00
_cell.angle_gamma   90.00
#
_symmetry.space_group_name_H-M   'P 1'
#
loop_
_entity.id
_entity.type
_entity.pdbx_description
1 polymer ?
#
loop_
_entity_poly.entity_id
_entity_poly.type
_entity_poly.pdbx_seq_one_letter_code
_entity_poly.pdbx_strand_id
1 'polypeptide(L)'
;MAGIKMISGLTFRQENTFADEPVVDLLKSLDKKLDVAVGKARLPSRQNPLQQLVLIIGDERFHEKRRLINTSNVILSICLFLTRRFGLRELSFHGKEIMVSKYLDSFPFPYYIVLMNIEALPRTLADLLRQWYKLMQYTKE
;
A
#
# COMPACT_ATOMS: atom_id res chain seq x y z
N MET A 1 14.88 -21.47 6.16
CA MET A 1 15.76 -20.38 6.64
C MET A 1 15.59 -19.04 5.90
N ALA A 2 14.90 -18.97 4.75
CA ALA A 2 14.72 -17.71 4.01
C ALA A 2 14.08 -16.58 4.86
N GLY A 3 13.12 -16.90 5.74
CA GLY A 3 12.47 -15.92 6.62
C GLY A 3 13.43 -15.27 7.62
N ILE A 4 14.34 -16.03 8.23
CA ILE A 4 15.34 -15.49 9.19
C ILE A 4 16.27 -14.52 8.46
N LYS A 5 16.74 -14.88 7.26
CA LYS A 5 17.59 -14.02 6.43
C LYS A 5 16.88 -12.74 6.00
N MET A 6 15.59 -12.83 5.68
CA MET A 6 14.76 -11.67 5.36
C MET A 6 14.64 -10.74 6.56
N ILE A 7 14.28 -11.27 7.73
CA ILE A 7 14.09 -10.48 8.96
C ILE A 7 15.41 -9.83 9.41
N SER A 8 16.54 -10.53 9.30
CA SER A 8 17.85 -9.97 9.66
C SER A 8 18.29 -8.78 8.80
N GLY A 9 17.69 -8.61 7.61
CA GLY A 9 17.94 -7.46 6.75
C GLY A 9 17.10 -6.23 7.11
N LEU A 10 16.09 -6.36 7.97
CA LEU A 10 15.21 -5.26 8.37
C LEU A 10 15.84 -4.52 9.56
N THR A 11 16.43 -3.35 9.28
CA THR A 11 17.05 -2.52 10.32
C THR A 11 16.07 -1.56 10.97
N PHE A 12 14.93 -1.25 10.32
CA PHE A 12 13.94 -0.25 10.71
C PHE A 12 14.53 1.12 11.10
N ARG A 13 15.74 1.42 10.60
CA ARG A 13 16.47 2.69 10.76
C ARG A 13 16.44 3.45 9.45
N GLN A 14 15.24 3.70 8.95
CA GLN A 14 15.03 4.55 7.79
C GLN A 14 14.61 5.91 8.31
N GLU A 15 15.48 6.89 8.15
CA GLU A 15 15.08 8.29 8.33
C GLU A 15 14.09 8.60 7.21
N ASN A 16 12.84 8.83 7.60
CA ASN A 16 11.77 9.18 6.68
C ASN A 16 11.67 10.71 6.63
N THR A 17 12.77 11.34 6.21
CA THR A 17 12.89 12.79 6.11
C THR A 17 11.94 13.28 5.02
N PHE A 18 11.26 14.41 5.24
CA PHE A 18 10.31 15.00 4.28
C PHE A 18 10.87 15.23 2.87
N ALA A 19 12.19 15.23 2.72
CA ALA A 19 12.90 15.43 1.46
C ALA A 19 13.07 14.14 0.64
N ASP A 20 13.05 12.96 1.27
CA ASP A 20 13.62 11.74 0.68
C ASP A 20 12.62 10.85 -0.05
N GLU A 21 11.34 11.26 -0.15
CA GLU A 21 10.26 10.56 -0.87
C GLU A 21 10.33 9.01 -0.87
N PRO A 22 10.61 8.35 0.26
CA PRO A 22 10.97 6.93 0.24
C PRO A 22 9.80 6.02 -0.13
N VAL A 23 8.56 6.43 0.13
CA VAL A 23 7.38 5.62 -0.18
C VAL A 23 7.09 5.67 -1.67
N VAL A 24 7.22 6.84 -2.30
CA VAL A 24 7.11 7.02 -3.75
C VAL A 24 8.18 6.19 -4.45
N ASP A 25 9.43 6.26 -4.00
CA ASP A 25 10.52 5.51 -4.62
C ASP A 25 10.40 3.99 -4.39
N LEU A 26 9.88 3.57 -3.24
CA LEU A 26 9.49 2.18 -3.00
C LEU A 26 8.43 1.72 -4.00
N LEU A 27 7.37 2.50 -4.21
CA LEU A 27 6.31 2.15 -5.15
C LEU A 27 6.80 2.12 -6.60
N LYS A 28 7.64 3.08 -7.02
CA LYS A 28 8.27 3.05 -8.35
C LYS A 28 9.14 1.81 -8.55
N SER A 29 9.90 1.43 -7.53
CA SER A 29 10.74 0.21 -7.57
C SER A 29 9.89 -1.05 -7.64
N LEU A 30 8.78 -1.08 -6.89
CA LEU A 30 7.82 -2.16 -6.90
C LEU A 30 7.13 -2.30 -8.27
N ASP A 31 6.70 -1.19 -8.87
CA ASP A 31 6.06 -1.15 -10.20
C ASP A 31 6.95 -1.82 -11.26
N LYS A 32 8.24 -1.44 -11.30
CA LYS A 32 9.23 -2.09 -12.19
C LYS A 32 9.35 -3.60 -11.95
N LYS A 33 9.28 -4.05 -10.69
CA LYS A 33 9.34 -5.49 -10.36
C LYS A 33 8.07 -6.22 -10.78
N LEU A 34 6.91 -5.59 -10.62
CA LEU A 34 5.62 -6.15 -11.05
C LEU A 34 5.57 -6.29 -12.57
N ASP A 35 6.02 -5.28 -13.31
CA ASP A 35 6.12 -5.31 -14.77
C ASP A 35 7.03 -6.44 -15.26
N VAL A 36 8.18 -6.63 -14.62
CA VAL A 36 9.09 -7.73 -14.94
C VAL A 36 8.43 -9.09 -14.68
N ALA A 37 7.69 -9.22 -13.58
CA ALA A 37 6.97 -10.45 -13.26
C ALA A 37 5.85 -10.74 -14.26
N VAL A 38 5.09 -9.71 -14.66
CA VAL A 38 4.09 -9.79 -15.74
C VAL A 38 4.74 -10.22 -17.05
N GLY A 39 5.84 -9.59 -17.44
CA GLY A 39 6.58 -9.92 -18.67
C GLY A 39 7.01 -11.38 -18.72
N LYS A 40 7.48 -11.93 -17.58
CA LYS A 40 7.89 -13.34 -17.45
C LYS A 40 6.74 -14.34 -17.45
N ALA A 41 5.56 -13.93 -16.98
CA ALA A 41 4.39 -14.80 -16.87
C ALA A 41 3.53 -14.86 -18.14
N ARG A 42 3.82 -14.04 -19.16
CA ARG A 42 3.10 -14.01 -20.44
C ARG A 42 3.20 -15.36 -21.14
N LEU A 43 2.05 -15.94 -21.46
CA LEU A 43 1.96 -17.15 -22.26
C LEU A 43 2.14 -16.82 -23.76
N PRO A 44 2.51 -17.81 -24.60
CA PRO A 44 2.61 -17.63 -26.06
C PRO A 44 1.32 -17.10 -26.71
N SER A 45 0.17 -17.32 -26.07
CA SER A 45 -1.15 -16.81 -26.47
C SER A 45 -1.35 -15.30 -26.27
N ARG A 46 -0.31 -14.54 -25.85
CA ARG A 46 -0.39 -13.14 -25.40
C ARG A 46 -1.30 -12.90 -24.19
N GLN A 47 -1.88 -13.94 -23.59
CA GLN A 47 -2.62 -13.83 -22.35
C GLN A 47 -1.64 -13.74 -21.17
N ASN A 48 -1.92 -12.84 -20.24
CA ASN A 48 -1.24 -12.77 -18.96
C ASN A 48 -2.14 -13.36 -17.87
N PRO A 49 -1.89 -14.58 -17.39
CA PRO A 49 -2.69 -15.19 -16.33
C PRO A 49 -2.37 -14.64 -14.94
N LEU A 50 -1.31 -13.83 -14.80
CA LEU A 50 -0.79 -13.41 -13.50
C LEU A 50 -1.66 -12.30 -12.89
N GLN A 51 -2.30 -12.63 -11.77
CA GLN A 51 -2.99 -11.68 -10.90
C GLN A 51 -2.04 -11.27 -9.78
N GLN A 52 -1.85 -9.97 -9.55
CA GLN A 52 -0.91 -9.42 -8.57
C GLN A 52 -1.66 -8.59 -7.52
N LEU A 53 -1.34 -8.81 -6.24
CA LEU A 53 -1.85 -8.05 -5.10
C LEU A 53 -0.69 -7.37 -4.38
N VAL A 54 -0.86 -6.08 -4.07
CA VAL A 54 0.09 -5.31 -3.26
C VAL A 54 -0.54 -4.95 -1.93
N LEU A 55 0.07 -5.41 -0.84
CA LEU A 55 -0.32 -5.05 0.52
C LEU A 55 0.66 -4.00 1.05
N ILE A 56 0.15 -2.81 1.32
CA ILE A 56 0.93 -1.72 1.93
C ILE A 56 0.58 -1.68 3.40
N ILE A 57 1.49 -2.08 4.27
CA ILE A 57 1.28 -2.05 5.72
C ILE A 57 2.16 -0.95 6.29
N GLY A 58 1.55 0.01 6.97
CA GLY A 58 2.24 1.14 7.56
C GLY A 58 1.51 1.65 8.80
N ASP A 59 2.23 2.43 9.59
CA ASP A 59 1.66 3.18 10.69
C ASP A 59 1.30 4.61 10.26
N GLU A 60 0.28 5.15 10.92
CA GLU A 60 -0.11 6.56 10.88
C GLU A 60 -0.30 7.19 9.49
N ARG A 61 0.73 7.81 8.90
CA ARG A 61 0.60 8.71 7.74
C ARG A 61 1.80 8.66 6.81
N PHE A 62 1.50 8.65 5.52
CA PHE A 62 2.45 8.97 4.46
C PHE A 62 2.48 10.48 4.23
N HIS A 63 3.64 11.11 4.37
CA HIS A 63 3.81 12.53 4.06
C HIS A 63 3.78 12.80 2.55
N GLU A 64 4.14 11.80 1.74
CA GLU A 64 4.23 11.85 0.28
C GLU A 64 2.88 11.63 -0.43
N LYS A 65 1.79 11.58 0.34
CA LYS A 65 0.43 11.23 -0.11
C LYS A 65 0.02 11.82 -1.45
N ARG A 66 0.30 13.12 -1.65
CA ARG A 66 -0.04 13.84 -2.88
C ARG A 66 0.70 13.33 -4.12
N ARG A 67 1.91 12.82 -3.95
CA ARG A 67 2.74 12.29 -5.05
C ARG A 67 2.35 10.86 -5.43
N LEU A 68 1.79 10.10 -4.48
CA LEU A 68 1.30 8.74 -4.72
C LEU A 68 0.12 8.71 -5.71
N ILE A 69 -0.70 9.76 -5.75
CA ILE A 69 -1.85 9.91 -6.68
C ILE A 69 -1.41 9.78 -8.15
N ASN A 70 -0.22 10.29 -8.48
CA ASN A 70 0.29 10.34 -9.85
C ASN A 70 1.17 9.13 -10.20
N THR A 71 1.40 8.21 -9.26
CA THR A 71 2.38 7.12 -9.41
C THR A 71 1.69 5.76 -9.62
N SER A 72 0.38 5.65 -9.45
CA SER A 72 -0.30 4.36 -9.34
C SER A 72 -0.84 3.82 -10.67
N ASN A 73 -0.02 3.01 -11.36
CA ASN A 73 -0.51 1.91 -12.20
C ASN A 73 -0.82 0.64 -11.38
N VAL A 74 -0.78 0.73 -10.04
CA VAL A 74 -0.94 -0.42 -9.15
C VAL A 74 -2.39 -0.88 -9.14
N ILE A 75 -2.60 -2.08 -9.69
CA ILE A 75 -3.90 -2.67 -10.04
C ILE A 75 -4.80 -2.89 -8.82
N LEU A 76 -4.23 -3.18 -7.65
CA LEU A 76 -4.96 -3.22 -6.37
C LEU A 76 -3.99 -3.11 -5.19
N SER A 77 -3.94 -1.94 -4.56
CA SER A 77 -3.25 -1.72 -3.30
C SER A 77 -4.26 -1.67 -2.17
N ILE A 78 -4.06 -2.48 -1.13
CA ILE A 78 -4.79 -2.32 0.13
C ILE A 78 -3.81 -1.78 1.17
N CYS A 79 -4.12 -0.58 1.67
CA CYS A 79 -3.33 0.03 2.72
C CYS A 79 -3.89 -0.32 4.10
N LEU A 80 -3.07 -0.91 4.96
CA LEU A 80 -3.43 -1.20 6.34
C LEU A 80 -2.77 -0.18 7.26
N PHE A 81 -3.59 0.65 7.90
CA PHE A 81 -3.15 1.63 8.88
C PHE A 81 -3.24 1.06 10.28
N LEU A 82 -2.09 0.88 10.92
CA LEU A 82 -2.01 0.56 12.34
C LEU A 82 -2.01 1.88 13.13
N THR A 83 -3.12 2.23 13.78
CA THR A 83 -3.23 3.48 14.56
C THR A 83 -3.94 3.27 15.88
N ARG A 84 -3.42 3.89 16.94
CA ARG A 84 -4.11 3.98 18.24
C ARG A 84 -5.04 5.19 18.33
N ARG A 85 -4.96 6.11 17.36
CA ARG A 85 -5.70 7.38 17.35
C ARG A 85 -6.89 7.29 16.38
N PHE A 86 -8.09 7.45 16.94
CA PHE A 86 -9.31 7.61 16.15
C PHE A 86 -9.26 8.93 15.36
N GLY A 87 -9.55 8.88 14.06
CA GLY A 87 -9.67 10.06 13.21
C GLY A 87 -8.34 10.75 12.94
N LEU A 88 -7.54 10.19 12.03
CA LEU A 88 -6.35 10.86 11.49
C LEU A 88 -6.76 12.20 10.88
N ARG A 89 -6.30 13.32 11.45
CA ARG A 89 -6.57 14.69 11.00
C ARG A 89 -5.33 15.34 10.43
N GLU A 90 -5.41 15.93 9.25
CA GLU A 90 -4.30 16.67 8.66
C GLU A 90 -4.56 18.18 8.66
N LEU A 91 -3.47 18.94 8.63
CA LEU A 91 -3.48 20.38 8.46
C LEU A 91 -3.07 20.69 7.03
N SER A 92 -3.90 21.42 6.31
CA SER A 92 -3.54 22.01 5.02
C SER A 92 -3.41 23.53 5.16
N PHE A 93 -2.38 24.08 4.55
CA PHE A 93 -2.13 25.52 4.52
C PHE A 93 -2.59 26.06 3.16
N HIS A 94 -3.59 26.94 3.18
CA HIS A 94 -4.07 27.67 2.02
C HIS A 94 -3.76 29.16 2.21
N GLY A 95 -2.53 29.54 1.86
CA GLY A 95 -2.04 30.89 2.11
C GLY A 95 -1.93 31.19 3.61
N LYS A 96 -2.81 32.06 4.13
CA LYS A 96 -2.87 32.40 5.56
C LYS A 96 -3.88 31.55 6.35
N GLU A 97 -4.73 30.79 5.70
CA GLU A 97 -5.74 29.96 6.36
C GLU A 97 -5.20 28.55 6.62
N ILE A 98 -5.51 28.03 7.81
CA ILE A 98 -5.22 26.66 8.22
C ILE A 98 -6.54 25.89 8.19
N MET A 99 -6.63 24.90 7.32
CA MET A 99 -7.76 23.97 7.29
C MET A 99 -7.41 22.66 7.98
N VAL A 100 -8.32 22.19 8.83
CA VAL A 100 -8.26 20.86 9.45
C VAL A 100 -9.17 19.93 8.67
N SER A 101 -8.63 18.90 8.02
CA SER A 101 -9.40 17.87 7.30
C SER A 101 -9.11 16.48 7.86
N LYS A 102 -9.92 15.47 7.51
CA LYS A 102 -9.58 14.09 7.80
C LYS A 102 -8.55 13.62 6.78
N TYR A 103 -7.45 13.05 7.25
CA TYR A 103 -6.36 12.54 6.43
C TYR A 103 -6.83 11.54 5.36
N LEU A 104 -7.81 10.71 5.73
CA LEU A 104 -8.35 9.65 4.88
C LEU A 104 -9.23 10.17 3.74
N ASP A 105 -9.80 11.38 3.85
CA ASP A 105 -10.67 11.95 2.83
C ASP A 105 -9.91 12.23 1.53
N SER A 106 -8.59 12.43 1.61
CA SER A 106 -7.71 12.68 0.47
C SER A 106 -6.62 11.61 0.32
N PHE A 107 -6.87 10.41 0.86
CA PHE A 107 -5.94 9.29 0.72
C PHE A 107 -5.94 8.74 -0.72
N PRO A 108 -4.77 8.43 -1.31
CA PRO A 108 -4.61 8.25 -2.75
C PRO A 108 -4.94 6.82 -3.21
N PHE A 109 -5.22 5.91 -2.27
CA PHE A 109 -5.62 4.54 -2.58
C PHE A 109 -7.10 4.34 -2.29
N PRO A 110 -7.84 3.69 -3.21
CA PRO A 110 -9.28 3.49 -3.08
C PRO A 110 -9.65 2.48 -1.98
N TYR A 111 -8.74 1.58 -1.61
CA TYR A 111 -8.96 0.57 -0.60
C TYR A 111 -7.96 0.70 0.54
N TYR A 112 -8.47 0.88 1.74
CA TYR A 112 -7.68 0.90 2.97
C TYR A 112 -8.47 0.34 4.13
N ILE A 113 -7.77 -0.20 5.11
CA ILE A 113 -8.32 -0.71 6.35
C ILE A 113 -7.61 0.04 7.48
N VAL A 114 -8.38 0.64 8.38
CA VAL A 114 -7.85 1.23 9.60
C VAL A 114 -7.99 0.21 10.72
N LEU A 115 -6.85 -0.26 11.23
CA LEU A 115 -6.78 -1.24 12.28
C LEU A 115 -6.32 -0.58 13.58
N MET A 116 -7.18 -0.66 14.59
CA MET A 116 -6.93 -0.05 15.90
C MET A 116 -6.35 -1.03 16.92
N ASN A 117 -6.57 -2.33 16.70
CA ASN A 117 -6.01 -3.40 17.50
C ASN A 117 -5.11 -4.26 16.62
N ILE A 118 -3.81 -4.27 16.92
CA ILE A 118 -2.82 -5.09 16.21
C ILE A 118 -3.13 -6.59 16.32
N GLU A 119 -3.79 -7.04 17.38
CA GLU A 119 -4.19 -8.46 17.54
C GLU A 119 -5.22 -8.90 16.50
N ALA A 120 -5.97 -7.95 15.91
CA ALA A 120 -6.89 -8.24 14.82
C ALA A 120 -6.16 -8.39 13.47
N LEU A 121 -4.89 -7.99 13.37
CA LEU A 121 -4.11 -8.01 12.11
C LEU A 121 -4.12 -9.38 11.42
N PRO A 122 -3.85 -10.51 12.10
CA PRO A 122 -3.80 -11.80 11.44
C PRO A 122 -5.16 -12.18 10.83
N ARG A 123 -6.25 -11.90 11.56
CA ARG A 123 -7.61 -12.17 11.09
C ARG A 123 -8.00 -11.25 9.92
N THR A 124 -7.72 -9.97 10.03
CA THR A 124 -7.97 -8.98 8.97
C THR A 124 -7.22 -9.35 7.68
N LEU A 125 -5.95 -9.75 7.78
CA LEU A 125 -5.18 -10.21 6.62
C LEU A 125 -5.76 -11.49 6.02
N ALA A 126 -6.17 -12.45 6.85
CA ALA A 126 -6.80 -13.68 6.36
C ALA A 126 -8.11 -13.39 5.60
N ASP A 127 -8.95 -12.51 6.13
CA ASP A 127 -10.22 -12.14 5.50
C ASP A 127 -10.00 -11.33 4.22
N LEU A 128 -9.04 -10.42 4.20
CA LEU A 128 -8.63 -9.69 3.00
C LEU A 128 -8.18 -10.66 1.90
N LEU A 129 -7.29 -11.61 2.22
CA LEU A 129 -6.79 -12.57 1.24
C LEU A 129 -7.92 -13.46 0.69
N ARG A 130 -8.88 -13.86 1.54
CA ARG A 130 -10.07 -14.59 1.09
C ARG A 130 -10.93 -13.76 0.15
N GLN A 131 -11.15 -12.48 0.46
CA GLN A 131 -11.91 -11.57 -0.40
C GLN A 131 -11.23 -11.38 -1.75
N TRP A 132 -9.92 -11.13 -1.75
CA TRP A 132 -9.13 -11.01 -2.97
C TRP A 132 -9.22 -12.29 -3.81
N TYR A 133 -9.01 -13.46 -3.20
CA TYR A 133 -9.10 -14.73 -3.91
C TYR A 133 -10.48 -14.92 -4.57
N LYS A 134 -11.57 -14.62 -3.86
CA LYS A 134 -12.93 -14.68 -4.43
C LYS A 134 -13.08 -13.75 -5.63
N LEU A 135 -12.65 -12.49 -5.53
CA LEU A 135 -12.70 -11.53 -6.64
C LEU A 135 -11.96 -12.03 -7.89
N MET A 136 -10.79 -12.64 -7.69
CA MET A 136 -9.97 -13.19 -8.79
C MET A 136 -10.61 -14.40 -9.48
N GLN A 137 -11.54 -15.09 -8.83
CA GLN A 137 -12.28 -16.20 -9.44
C GLN A 137 -13.46 -15.67 -10.27
N TYR A 138 -14.18 -14.66 -9.78
CA TYR A 138 -15.26 -14.01 -10.53
C TYR A 138 -14.78 -13.30 -11.80
N THR A 139 -13.55 -12.80 -11.82
CA THR A 139 -12.99 -12.12 -13.00
C THR A 139 -12.47 -13.08 -14.09
N LYS A 140 -12.52 -14.40 -13.85
CA LYS A 140 -12.12 -15.42 -14.82
C LYS A 140 -13.32 -16.08 -15.53
N GLU A 141 -14.54 -15.75 -15.12
CA GLU A 141 -15.79 -16.10 -15.81
C GLU A 141 -16.16 -15.01 -16.82
#